data_AF-A0A3S4F565-F1
#
_entry.id   AF-A0A3S4F565-F1
#
_cell.length_a   1.000
_cell.length_b   1.000
_cell.length_c   1.000
_cell.angle_alpha   90.00
_cell.angle_beta   90.00
_cell.angle_gamma   90.00
#
_symmetry.space_group_name_H-M   'P 1'
#
loop_
_entity.id
_entity.type
_entity.pdbx_description
1 polymer ?
#
loop_
_entity_poly.entity_id
_entity_poly.type
_entity_poly.pdbx_seq_one_letter_code
_entity_poly.pdbx_strand_id
1 'polypeptide(L)'
;MPPPNQSPPGKEARPPEKIPPLSNIAPSVFVPLREDILNTDLPRDRVERLKRILSSIDYQREGVKENLLYMFEREKRRIMQEAAEREQAQGPPLIRPALHPSEVDTIIANMEAPAAPGMDYNIRNMPPVEVGERLSPNLSIRDKAVMDLLTVVERAVLDLQSFGNYMAGIKEYYLGCLERELARIEDVGKRPEERSAGREG
;
A
#
# COMPACT_ATOMS: atom_id res chain seq x y z
N MET A 1 38.87 -47.88 13.31
CA MET A 1 37.44 -47.55 13.46
C MET A 1 37.34 -46.04 13.67
N PRO A 2 36.95 -45.24 12.66
CA PRO A 2 36.70 -43.82 12.85
C PRO A 2 35.37 -43.59 13.61
N PRO A 3 35.23 -42.52 14.40
CA PRO A 3 34.00 -42.24 15.14
C PRO A 3 32.87 -41.80 14.20
N PRO A 4 31.59 -42.04 14.57
CA PRO A 4 30.45 -41.70 13.73
C PRO A 4 30.23 -40.18 13.65
N ASN A 5 29.98 -39.75 12.42
CA ASN A 5 29.69 -38.39 11.99
C ASN A 5 28.45 -37.85 12.73
N GLN A 6 28.64 -36.87 13.62
CA GLN A 6 27.53 -36.14 14.23
C GLN A 6 26.99 -35.13 13.21
N SER A 7 25.77 -35.37 12.71
CA SER A 7 25.00 -34.37 11.96
C SER A 7 24.87 -33.09 12.81
N PRO A 8 24.96 -31.88 12.20
CA PRO A 8 24.80 -30.65 12.94
C PRO A 8 23.41 -30.58 13.60
N PRO A 9 23.32 -30.02 14.82
CA PRO A 9 22.06 -29.92 15.54
C PRO A 9 21.05 -29.13 14.69
N GLY A 10 19.83 -29.67 14.62
CA GLY A 10 18.72 -29.07 13.89
C GLY A 10 18.58 -27.59 14.23
N LYS A 11 18.35 -26.77 13.20
CA LYS A 11 17.89 -25.39 13.39
C LYS A 11 16.61 -25.44 14.21
N GLU A 12 16.71 -25.20 15.50
CA GLU A 12 15.57 -24.89 16.34
C GLU A 12 14.82 -23.74 15.65
N ALA A 13 13.57 -24.01 15.27
CA ALA A 13 12.70 -23.00 14.67
C ALA A 13 12.51 -21.91 15.72
N ARG A 14 13.24 -20.80 15.57
CA ARG A 14 13.07 -19.60 16.40
C ARG A 14 11.57 -19.27 16.42
N PRO A 15 10.96 -19.04 17.60
CA PRO A 15 9.55 -18.68 17.67
C PRO A 15 9.29 -17.48 16.75
N PRO A 16 8.15 -17.43 16.04
CA PRO A 16 7.86 -16.34 15.13
C PRO A 16 7.98 -15.02 15.88
N GLU A 17 8.80 -14.11 15.35
CA GLU A 17 8.99 -12.79 15.94
C GLU A 17 7.66 -12.04 15.93
N LYS A 18 7.21 -11.58 17.10
CA LYS A 18 5.93 -10.89 17.23
C LYS A 18 6.04 -9.49 16.63
N ILE A 19 5.46 -9.31 15.44
CA ILE A 19 5.45 -8.03 14.73
C ILE A 19 4.48 -7.06 15.43
N PRO A 20 4.92 -5.91 15.95
CA PRO A 20 4.03 -4.91 16.51
C PRO A 20 3.18 -4.25 15.41
N PRO A 21 1.96 -3.77 15.73
CA PRO A 21 1.05 -3.17 14.77
C PRO A 21 1.61 -1.87 14.19
N LEU A 22 1.30 -1.62 12.91
CA LEU A 22 1.63 -0.38 12.23
C LEU A 22 0.74 0.77 12.73
N SER A 23 1.26 1.59 13.64
CA SER A 23 0.58 2.79 14.14
C SER A 23 0.80 4.02 13.25
N ASN A 24 2.03 4.21 12.76
CA ASN A 24 2.44 5.38 11.99
C ASN A 24 3.41 5.00 10.87
N ILE A 25 3.26 5.64 9.71
CA ILE A 25 4.13 5.49 8.55
C ILE A 25 5.30 6.49 8.56
N ALA A 26 5.31 7.49 9.44
CA ALA A 26 6.34 8.54 9.48
C ALA A 26 7.79 8.03 9.41
N PRO A 27 8.18 6.86 9.95
CA PRO A 27 9.53 6.33 9.77
C PRO A 27 9.94 6.10 8.31
N SER A 28 9.01 6.01 7.37
CA SER A 28 9.31 5.78 5.95
C SER A 28 10.05 6.94 5.29
N VAL A 29 9.96 8.15 5.85
CA VAL A 29 10.63 9.35 5.31
C VAL A 29 12.16 9.29 5.44
N PHE A 30 12.67 8.42 6.32
CA PHE A 30 14.10 8.30 6.56
C PHE A 30 14.73 7.38 5.51
N VAL A 31 15.26 8.01 4.45
CA VAL A 31 16.03 7.34 3.41
C VAL A 31 17.52 7.49 3.70
N PRO A 32 18.31 6.39 3.71
CA PRO A 32 19.75 6.46 3.88
C PRO A 32 20.41 7.37 2.84
N LEU A 33 21.43 8.10 3.25
CA LEU A 33 22.20 8.96 2.35
C LEU A 33 23.06 8.09 1.42
N ARG A 34 23.17 8.48 0.14
CA ARG A 34 24.09 7.84 -0.82
C ARG A 34 25.51 8.37 -0.69
N GLU A 35 25.62 9.66 -0.39
CA GLU A 35 26.86 10.41 -0.35
C GLU A 35 27.14 10.82 1.09
N ASP A 36 28.42 10.79 1.46
CA ASP A 36 28.87 11.40 2.70
C ASP A 36 28.83 12.92 2.55
N ILE A 37 27.96 13.56 3.33
CA ILE A 37 27.73 15.00 3.32
C ILE A 37 29.01 15.76 3.70
N LEU A 38 29.89 15.14 4.49
CA LEU A 38 31.13 15.78 4.94
C LEU A 38 32.17 15.94 3.83
N ASN A 39 32.09 15.10 2.80
CA ASN A 39 33.08 15.02 1.73
C ASN A 39 32.53 15.47 0.38
N THR A 40 31.32 16.05 0.32
CA THR A 40 30.76 16.43 -0.97
C THR A 40 31.09 17.84 -1.42
N ASP A 41 31.51 17.97 -2.67
CA ASP A 41 31.80 19.25 -3.30
C ASP A 41 30.58 20.17 -3.29
N LEU A 42 30.81 21.46 -3.03
CA LEU A 42 29.77 22.47 -3.13
C LEU A 42 29.44 22.74 -4.61
N PRO A 43 28.16 22.89 -4.95
CA PRO A 43 27.76 23.23 -6.31
C PRO A 43 28.33 24.60 -6.70
N ARG A 44 28.96 24.68 -7.87
CA ARG A 44 29.64 25.87 -8.37
C ARG A 44 28.65 26.93 -8.82
N ASP A 45 27.60 26.48 -9.49
CA ASP A 45 26.59 27.34 -10.09
C ASP A 45 25.18 27.05 -9.58
N ARG A 46 24.30 28.05 -9.74
CA ARG A 46 22.87 27.91 -9.39
C ARG A 46 22.19 26.79 -10.18
N VAL A 47 22.56 26.60 -11.44
CA VAL A 47 22.03 25.52 -12.30
C VAL A 47 22.46 24.15 -11.79
N GLU A 48 23.73 23.99 -11.42
CA GLU A 48 24.27 22.75 -10.86
C GLU A 48 23.58 22.41 -9.52
N ARG A 49 23.38 23.42 -8.67
CA ARG A 49 22.61 23.27 -7.43
C ARG A 49 21.19 22.79 -7.68
N LEU A 50 20.48 23.38 -8.64
CA LEU A 50 19.10 22.99 -8.98
C LEU A 50 19.02 21.56 -9.54
N LYS A 51 19.96 21.19 -10.42
CA LYS A 51 20.07 19.81 -10.92
C LYS A 51 20.30 18.81 -9.79
N ARG A 52 21.17 19.16 -8.82
CA ARG A 52 21.44 18.32 -7.65
C ARG A 52 20.22 18.17 -6.75
N ILE A 53 19.47 19.25 -6.52
CA ILE A 53 18.20 19.21 -5.78
C ILE A 53 17.18 18.30 -6.49
N LEU A 54 17.05 18.39 -7.81
CA LEU A 54 16.15 17.51 -8.55
C LEU A 54 16.56 16.04 -8.44
N SER A 55 17.86 15.74 -8.50
CA SER A 55 18.34 14.37 -8.30
C SER A 55 18.12 13.85 -6.89
N SER A 56 18.24 14.70 -5.86
CA SER A 56 17.99 14.28 -4.48
C SER A 56 16.50 14.06 -4.22
N ILE A 57 15.64 14.88 -4.83
CA ILE A 57 14.18 14.69 -4.82
C ILE A 57 13.79 13.33 -5.41
N ASP A 58 14.32 13.00 -6.59
CA ASP A 58 14.01 11.72 -7.25
C ASP A 58 14.52 10.53 -6.42
N TYR A 59 15.71 10.66 -5.81
CA TYR A 59 16.24 9.63 -4.93
C TYR A 59 15.39 9.43 -3.67
N GLN A 60 15.06 10.51 -2.97
CA GLN A 60 14.23 10.46 -1.77
C GLN A 60 12.85 9.90 -2.09
N ARG A 61 12.25 10.30 -3.22
CA ARG A 61 10.96 9.79 -3.66
C ARG A 61 10.94 8.26 -3.77
N GLU A 62 11.95 7.67 -4.42
CA GLU A 62 11.99 6.21 -4.57
C GLU A 62 12.28 5.52 -3.23
N GLY A 63 13.21 6.06 -2.43
CA GLY A 63 13.52 5.49 -1.12
C GLY A 63 12.34 5.50 -0.14
N VAL A 64 11.57 6.60 -0.08
CA VAL A 64 10.37 6.67 0.77
C VAL A 64 9.30 5.72 0.29
N LYS A 65 9.13 5.56 -1.03
CA LYS A 65 8.18 4.61 -1.62
C LYS A 65 8.55 3.16 -1.27
N GLU A 66 9.82 2.78 -1.38
CA GLU A 66 10.31 1.47 -0.97
C GLU A 66 10.07 1.23 0.54
N ASN A 67 10.39 2.22 1.37
CA ASN A 67 10.17 2.15 2.81
C ASN A 67 8.67 2.02 3.18
N LEU A 68 7.78 2.74 2.49
CA LEU A 68 6.34 2.62 2.68
C LEU A 68 5.87 1.20 2.36
N LEU A 69 6.27 0.67 1.20
CA LEU A 69 5.93 -0.69 0.80
C LEU A 69 6.42 -1.71 1.84
N TYR A 70 7.65 -1.59 2.32
CA TYR A 70 8.19 -2.45 3.37
C TYR A 70 7.34 -2.43 4.65
N MET A 71 6.87 -1.25 5.08
CA MET A 71 6.03 -1.11 6.27
C MET A 71 4.66 -1.78 6.09
N PHE A 72 4.03 -1.64 4.92
CA PHE A 72 2.75 -2.29 4.62
C PHE A 72 2.89 -3.81 4.44
N GLU A 73 3.98 -4.28 3.84
CA GLU A 73 4.28 -5.72 3.75
C GLU A 73 4.52 -6.35 5.12
N ARG A 74 5.16 -5.61 6.03
CA ARG A 74 5.35 -6.03 7.42
C ARG A 74 4.00 -6.12 8.15
N GLU A 75 3.10 -5.16 7.91
CA GLU A 75 1.75 -5.17 8.49
C GLU A 75 0.90 -6.32 7.94
N LYS A 76 0.98 -6.59 6.62
CA LYS A 76 0.38 -7.79 6.01
C LYS A 76 0.85 -9.07 6.69
N ARG A 77 2.17 -9.21 6.89
CA ARG A 77 2.75 -10.37 7.60
C ARG A 77 2.21 -10.51 9.01
N ARG A 78 2.09 -9.40 9.75
CA ARG A 78 1.48 -9.38 11.08
C ARG A 78 0.05 -9.91 11.06
N ILE A 79 -0.80 -9.40 10.16
CA ILE A 79 -2.21 -9.84 10.06
C ILE A 79 -2.30 -11.34 9.76
N MET A 80 -1.48 -11.82 8.82
CA MET A 80 -1.45 -13.25 8.48
C MET A 80 -0.98 -14.12 9.65
N GLN A 81 0.05 -13.69 10.40
CA GLN A 81 0.51 -14.39 11.60
C GLN A 81 -0.58 -14.42 12.68
N GLU A 82 -1.21 -13.28 12.96
CA GLU A 82 -2.27 -13.17 13.96
C GLU A 82 -3.49 -14.02 13.60
N ALA A 83 -3.86 -14.07 12.32
CA ALA A 83 -4.93 -14.94 11.83
C ALA A 83 -4.57 -16.42 11.99
N ALA A 84 -3.35 -16.82 11.65
CA ALA A 84 -2.88 -18.20 11.80
C ALA A 84 -2.83 -18.62 13.28
N GLU A 85 -2.34 -17.77 14.17
CA GLU A 85 -2.32 -18.00 15.63
C GLU A 85 -3.74 -18.17 16.18
N ARG A 86 -4.70 -17.35 15.72
CA ARG A 86 -6.11 -17.47 16.11
C ARG A 86 -6.77 -18.74 15.59
N GLU A 87 -6.52 -19.12 14.33
CA GLU A 87 -7.03 -20.38 13.78
C GLU A 87 -6.46 -21.58 14.54
N GLN A 88 -5.17 -21.56 14.86
CA GLN A 88 -4.55 -22.62 15.65
C GLN A 88 -5.09 -22.71 17.08
N ALA A 89 -5.40 -21.56 17.70
CA ALA A 89 -5.99 -21.50 19.03
C ALA A 89 -7.47 -21.94 19.09
N GLN A 90 -8.26 -21.66 18.04
CA GLN A 90 -9.65 -22.11 17.95
C GLN A 90 -9.80 -23.57 17.48
N GLY A 91 -8.73 -24.15 16.95
CA GLY A 91 -8.75 -25.51 16.39
C GLY A 91 -9.27 -25.53 14.94
N PRO A 92 -9.28 -26.72 14.30
CA PRO A 92 -9.77 -26.83 12.93
C PRO A 92 -11.18 -26.27 12.82
N PRO A 93 -11.51 -25.51 11.76
CA PRO A 93 -12.83 -24.95 11.60
C PRO A 93 -13.85 -26.08 11.71
N LEU A 94 -14.82 -25.94 12.61
CA LEU A 94 -15.99 -26.80 12.62
C LEU A 94 -16.54 -26.76 11.20
N ILE A 95 -16.40 -27.87 10.47
CA ILE A 95 -17.12 -28.07 9.22
C ILE A 95 -18.57 -27.82 9.61
N ARG A 96 -19.16 -26.72 9.14
CA ARG A 96 -20.56 -26.46 9.40
C ARG A 96 -21.27 -27.73 8.92
N PRO A 97 -22.01 -28.42 9.80
CA PRO A 97 -22.73 -29.59 9.36
C PRO A 97 -23.59 -29.17 8.17
N ALA A 98 -23.80 -30.10 7.22
CA ALA A 98 -24.82 -29.92 6.20
C ALA A 98 -26.12 -29.44 6.86
N LEU A 99 -26.92 -28.65 6.13
CA LEU A 99 -28.21 -28.11 6.58
C LEU A 99 -28.88 -29.03 7.59
N HIS A 100 -29.28 -28.47 8.74
CA HIS A 100 -29.91 -29.27 9.77
C HIS A 100 -31.16 -29.95 9.15
N PRO A 101 -31.47 -31.22 9.46
CA PRO A 101 -32.58 -31.93 8.81
C PRO A 101 -33.90 -31.15 8.81
N SER A 102 -34.19 -30.41 9.89
CA SER A 102 -35.37 -29.53 9.96
C SER A 102 -35.33 -28.36 8.97
N GLU A 103 -34.16 -27.82 8.65
CA GLU A 103 -33.99 -26.77 7.64
C GLU A 103 -34.24 -27.35 6.25
N VAL A 104 -33.77 -28.58 6.00
CA VAL A 104 -34.05 -29.30 4.75
C VAL A 104 -35.55 -29.51 4.59
N ASP A 105 -36.24 -29.97 5.62
CA ASP A 105 -37.70 -30.15 5.61
C ASP A 105 -38.44 -28.82 5.37
N THR A 106 -37.95 -27.73 5.97
CA THR A 106 -38.54 -26.40 5.78
C THR A 106 -38.34 -25.89 4.35
N ILE A 107 -37.18 -26.13 3.75
CA ILE A 107 -36.90 -25.77 2.36
C ILE A 107 -37.79 -26.59 1.42
N ILE A 108 -37.90 -27.91 1.64
CA ILE A 108 -38.76 -28.79 0.85
C ILE A 108 -40.21 -28.33 0.96
N ALA A 109 -40.71 -28.07 2.18
CA ALA A 109 -42.07 -27.58 2.39
C ALA A 109 -42.33 -26.24 1.69
N ASN A 110 -41.35 -25.32 1.69
CA ASN A 110 -41.46 -24.05 0.96
C ASN A 110 -41.41 -24.23 -0.56
N MET A 111 -40.68 -25.23 -1.07
CA MET A 111 -40.66 -25.55 -2.49
C MET A 111 -41.95 -26.22 -2.96
N GLU A 112 -42.59 -27.02 -2.11
CA GLU A 112 -43.87 -27.69 -2.37
C GLU A 112 -45.08 -26.78 -2.12
N ALA A 113 -44.88 -25.65 -1.44
CA ALA A 113 -45.94 -24.70 -1.15
C ALA A 113 -46.54 -24.13 -2.45
N PRO A 114 -47.87 -24.08 -2.59
CA PRO A 114 -48.51 -23.46 -3.73
C PRO A 114 -48.18 -21.98 -3.78
N ALA A 115 -48.05 -21.45 -5.00
CA ALA A 115 -47.82 -20.02 -5.23
C ALA A 115 -48.88 -19.19 -4.48
N ALA A 116 -48.43 -18.20 -3.71
CA ALA A 116 -49.31 -17.33 -2.95
C ALA A 116 -50.22 -16.56 -3.92
N PRO A 117 -51.56 -16.60 -3.72
CA PRO A 117 -52.48 -15.95 -4.63
C PRO A 117 -52.27 -14.43 -4.63
N GLY A 118 -52.07 -13.86 -5.82
CA GLY A 118 -51.87 -12.42 -6.02
C GLY A 118 -50.42 -11.94 -5.95
N MET A 119 -49.44 -12.83 -5.75
CA MET A 119 -48.01 -12.48 -5.83
C MET A 119 -47.47 -12.71 -7.24
N ASP A 120 -46.86 -11.68 -7.84
CA ASP A 120 -46.13 -11.80 -9.11
C ASP A 120 -44.71 -12.31 -8.83
N TYR A 121 -44.44 -13.54 -9.25
CA TYR A 121 -43.13 -14.17 -9.10
C TYR A 121 -42.16 -13.82 -10.25
N ASN A 122 -42.61 -13.08 -11.28
CA ASN A 122 -41.74 -12.55 -12.34
C ASN A 122 -41.06 -11.23 -11.94
N ILE A 123 -40.42 -11.21 -10.77
CA ILE A 123 -39.70 -10.05 -10.26
C ILE A 123 -38.42 -9.85 -11.09
N ARG A 124 -38.49 -9.00 -12.13
CA ARG A 124 -37.32 -8.59 -12.93
C ARG A 124 -36.46 -7.52 -12.24
N ASN A 125 -37.06 -6.79 -11.29
CA ASN A 125 -36.39 -5.77 -10.51
C ASN A 125 -36.27 -6.29 -9.08
N MET A 126 -35.18 -7.01 -8.79
CA MET A 126 -34.86 -7.28 -7.40
C MET A 126 -34.65 -5.95 -6.67
N PRO A 127 -35.19 -5.78 -5.43
CA PRO A 127 -34.75 -4.69 -4.60
C PRO A 127 -33.23 -4.78 -4.48
N PRO A 128 -32.50 -3.66 -4.59
CA PRO A 128 -31.07 -3.67 -4.38
C PRO A 128 -30.84 -4.28 -2.99
N VAL A 129 -30.06 -5.36 -2.94
CA VAL A 129 -29.57 -5.86 -1.65
C VAL A 129 -28.87 -4.68 -1.02
N GLU A 130 -29.40 -4.20 0.10
CA GLU A 130 -28.71 -3.19 0.91
C GLU A 130 -27.44 -3.87 1.43
N VAL A 131 -26.35 -3.78 0.67
CA VAL A 131 -25.01 -4.22 1.09
C VAL A 131 -24.45 -3.26 2.17
N GLY A 132 -25.28 -2.30 2.61
CA GLY A 132 -25.01 -1.41 3.72
C GLY A 132 -25.13 -2.13 5.06
N GLU A 133 -23.98 -2.27 5.71
CA GLU A 133 -23.82 -1.76 7.08
C GLU A 133 -23.90 -2.74 8.26
N ARG A 134 -24.10 -4.04 8.07
CA ARG A 134 -23.83 -5.00 9.16
C ARG A 134 -23.06 -6.20 8.68
N LEU A 135 -21.74 -6.01 8.59
CA LEU A 135 -20.78 -7.09 8.81
C LEU A 135 -21.30 -7.95 9.97
N SER A 136 -21.59 -9.23 9.71
CA SER A 136 -22.11 -10.12 10.74
C SER A 136 -21.15 -10.10 11.94
N PRO A 137 -21.64 -9.95 13.19
CA PRO A 137 -20.76 -9.94 14.37
C PRO A 137 -19.96 -11.24 14.53
N ASN A 138 -20.33 -12.29 13.78
CA ASN A 138 -19.72 -13.61 13.76
C ASN A 138 -18.91 -13.86 12.46
N LEU A 139 -18.15 -12.86 11.97
CA LEU A 139 -17.21 -13.07 10.86
C LEU A 139 -16.22 -14.20 11.22
N SER A 140 -15.93 -15.05 10.23
CA SER A 140 -14.87 -16.04 10.43
C SER A 140 -13.53 -15.32 10.62
N ILE A 141 -12.56 -15.99 11.26
CA ILE A 141 -11.20 -15.45 11.42
C ILE A 141 -10.61 -15.05 10.05
N ARG A 142 -10.90 -15.85 9.02
CA ARG A 142 -10.48 -15.59 7.64
C ARG A 142 -11.11 -14.34 7.07
N ASP A 143 -12.43 -14.20 7.21
CA ASP A 143 -13.12 -13.02 6.68
C ASP A 143 -12.62 -11.75 7.37
N LYS A 144 -12.40 -11.80 8.69
CA LYS A 144 -11.81 -10.68 9.42
C LYS A 144 -10.40 -10.36 8.92
N ALA A 145 -9.54 -11.36 8.75
CA ALA A 145 -8.19 -11.16 8.23
C ALA A 145 -8.21 -10.57 6.81
N VAL A 146 -9.15 -10.98 5.96
CA VAL A 146 -9.34 -10.40 4.62
C VAL A 146 -9.75 -8.93 4.73
N MET A 147 -10.70 -8.58 5.60
CA MET A 147 -11.10 -7.19 5.81
C MET A 147 -9.95 -6.31 6.35
N ASP A 148 -9.19 -6.83 7.30
CA ASP A 148 -8.00 -6.15 7.84
C ASP A 148 -6.95 -5.94 6.71
N LEU A 149 -6.73 -6.94 5.86
CA LEU A 149 -5.84 -6.83 4.69
C LEU A 149 -6.33 -5.80 3.67
N LEU A 150 -7.63 -5.77 3.36
CA LEU A 150 -8.21 -4.78 2.46
C LEU A 150 -8.01 -3.37 2.99
N THR A 151 -8.27 -3.15 4.27
CA THR A 151 -8.06 -1.86 4.95
C THR A 151 -6.60 -1.40 4.85
N VAL A 152 -5.64 -2.33 5.03
CA VAL A 152 -4.21 -2.02 4.90
C VAL A 152 -3.85 -1.65 3.46
N VAL A 153 -4.37 -2.37 2.47
CA VAL A 153 -4.12 -2.09 1.05
C VAL A 153 -4.71 -0.73 0.65
N GLU A 154 -5.95 -0.43 1.06
CA GLU A 154 -6.58 0.86 0.81
C GLU A 154 -5.74 2.01 1.37
N ARG A 155 -5.33 1.90 2.64
CA ARG A 155 -4.45 2.88 3.26
C ARG A 155 -3.12 3.02 2.51
N ALA A 156 -2.51 1.90 2.11
CA ALA A 156 -1.25 1.91 1.36
C ALA A 156 -1.38 2.65 0.02
N VAL A 157 -2.46 2.42 -0.71
CA VAL A 157 -2.72 3.10 -1.99
C VAL A 157 -2.90 4.61 -1.77
N LEU A 158 -3.68 5.01 -0.77
CA LEU A 158 -3.90 6.42 -0.44
C LEU A 158 -2.59 7.13 -0.03
N ASP A 159 -1.81 6.51 0.84
CA ASP A 159 -0.53 7.08 1.31
C ASP A 159 0.50 7.19 0.18
N LEU A 160 0.60 6.18 -0.70
CA LEU A 160 1.49 6.22 -1.86
C LEU A 160 1.07 7.27 -2.90
N GLN A 161 -0.23 7.38 -3.19
CA GLN A 161 -0.74 8.36 -4.14
C GLN A 161 -0.57 9.78 -3.62
N SER A 162 -0.93 10.03 -2.36
CA SER A 162 -0.80 11.36 -1.74
C SER A 162 0.65 11.82 -1.70
N PHE A 163 1.58 10.94 -1.30
CA PHE A 163 3.01 11.23 -1.35
C PHE A 163 3.52 11.46 -2.78
N GLY A 164 3.09 10.62 -3.73
CA GLY A 164 3.46 10.76 -5.13
C GLY A 164 3.04 12.10 -5.72
N ASN A 165 1.81 12.54 -5.44
CA ASN A 165 1.28 13.83 -5.89
C ASN A 165 2.04 15.01 -5.23
N TYR A 166 2.31 14.91 -3.93
CA TYR A 166 3.09 15.92 -3.21
C TYR A 166 4.50 16.08 -3.79
N MET A 167 5.21 14.97 -4.02
CA MET A 167 6.55 14.99 -4.60
C MET A 167 6.57 15.48 -6.05
N ALA A 168 5.52 15.18 -6.83
CA ALA A 168 5.38 15.70 -8.19
C ALA A 168 5.28 17.23 -8.20
N GLY A 169 4.49 17.82 -7.31
CA GLY A 169 4.37 19.28 -7.18
C GLY A 169 5.69 19.95 -6.78
N ILE A 170 6.45 19.35 -5.85
CA ILE A 170 7.79 19.85 -5.49
C ILE A 170 8.73 19.79 -6.70
N LYS A 171 8.74 18.66 -7.42
CA LYS A 171 9.60 18.49 -8.60
C LYS A 171 9.28 19.52 -9.68
N GLU A 172 8.00 19.73 -9.98
CA GLU A 172 7.53 20.73 -10.94
C GLU A 172 7.99 22.15 -10.58
N TYR A 173 7.88 22.52 -9.30
CA TYR A 173 8.37 23.82 -8.83
C TYR A 173 9.87 24.02 -9.11
N TYR A 174 10.71 23.02 -8.81
CA TYR A 174 12.16 23.11 -9.05
C TYR A 174 12.54 23.03 -10.53
N LEU A 175 11.77 22.30 -11.35
CA LEU A 175 11.91 22.32 -12.80
C LEU A 175 11.63 23.71 -13.36
N GLY A 176 10.53 24.36 -12.97
CA GLY A 176 10.24 25.74 -13.38
C GLY A 176 11.26 26.76 -12.86
N CYS A 177 11.94 26.48 -11.74
CA CYS A 177 13.09 27.27 -11.30
C CYS A 177 14.31 27.06 -12.21
N LEU A 178 14.59 25.81 -12.61
CA LEU A 178 15.70 25.47 -13.49
C LEU A 178 15.52 26.09 -14.88
N GLU A 179 14.33 26.00 -15.46
CA GLU A 179 14.01 26.58 -16.77
C GLU A 179 14.22 28.09 -16.79
N ARG A 180 13.75 28.81 -15.75
CA ARG A 180 13.96 30.26 -15.62
C ARG A 180 15.44 30.65 -15.51
N GLU A 181 16.25 29.82 -14.84
CA GLU A 181 17.69 30.08 -14.72
C GLU A 181 18.43 29.78 -16.03
N LEU A 182 18.04 28.74 -16.76
CA LEU A 182 18.60 28.44 -18.09
C LEU A 182 18.26 29.55 -19.09
N ALA A 183 16.99 30.00 -19.14
CA ALA A 183 16.58 31.11 -19.98
C ALA A 183 17.35 32.40 -19.67
N ARG A 184 17.61 32.69 -18.38
CA ARG A 184 18.45 33.85 -18.00
C ARG A 184 19.87 33.73 -18.54
N ILE A 185 20.48 32.55 -18.47
CA ILE A 185 21.85 32.33 -18.98
C ILE A 185 21.87 32.48 -20.50
N GLU A 186 20.87 31.93 -21.21
CA GLU A 186 20.74 32.09 -22.65
C GLU A 186 20.59 33.57 -23.05
N ASP A 187 19.75 34.34 -22.35
CA ASP A 187 19.57 35.77 -22.62
C ASP A 187 20.84 36.60 -22.32
N VAL A 188 21.59 36.24 -21.28
CA VAL A 188 22.89 36.85 -20.96
C VAL A 188 23.96 36.45 -21.98
N GLY A 189 23.84 35.28 -22.62
CA GLY A 189 24.72 34.80 -23.69
C GLY A 189 24.45 35.43 -25.07
N LYS A 190 23.24 35.96 -25.32
CA LYS A 190 22.88 36.64 -26.58
C LYS A 190 23.63 37.97 -26.72
N ARG A 191 24.02 38.31 -27.96
CA ARG A 191 24.66 39.60 -28.29
C ARG A 191 23.68 40.76 -28.07
N PRO A 192 24.15 41.99 -27.76
CA PRO A 192 23.29 43.13 -27.43
C PRO A 192 22.21 43.45 -28.48
N GLU A 193 22.54 43.23 -29.76
CA GLU A 193 21.67 43.52 -30.90
C GLU A 193 20.44 42.60 -30.98
N GLU A 194 20.55 41.36 -30.48
CA GLU A 194 19.45 40.38 -30.45
C GLU A 194 18.50 40.58 -29.26
N ARG A 195 18.94 41.32 -28.22
CA ARG A 195 18.12 41.62 -27.03
C ARG A 195 17.10 42.73 -27.28
N SER A 196 17.40 43.66 -28.18
CA SER A 196 16.51 44.76 -28.58
C SER A 196 15.45 44.36 -29.60
N ALA A 197 15.76 43.41 -30.50
CA ALA A 197 14.86 42.99 -31.57
C ALA A 197 13.62 42.20 -31.08
N GLY A 198 13.67 41.61 -29.87
CA GLY A 198 12.54 40.86 -29.29
C GLY A 198 11.54 41.70 -28.48
N ARG A 199 11.74 43.01 -28.34
CA ARG A 199 10.88 43.90 -27.52
C ARG A 199 9.97 44.84 -28.34
N GLU A 200 10.07 44.85 -29.66
CA GLU A 200 9.29 45.73 -30.56
C GLU A 200 8.27 44.96 -31.44
N GLY A 201 7.77 43.81 -31.01
CA GLY A 201 6.73 43.04 -31.71
C GLY A 201 5.44 42.92 -30.92
#